data_AF-A0A1T5P8Z5-F1
#
_entry.id   AF-A0A1T5P8Z5-F1
#
_cell.length_a   1.000
_cell.length_b   1.000
_cell.length_c   1.000
_cell.angle_alpha   90.00
_cell.angle_beta   90.00
_cell.angle_gamma   90.00
#
_symmetry.space_group_name_H-M   'P 1'
#
loop_
_entity.id
_entity.type
_entity.pdbx_description
1 polymer ?
#
loop_
_entity_poly.entity_id
_entity_poly.type
_entity_poly.pdbx_seq_one_letter_code
_entity_poly.pdbx_strand_id
1 'polypeptide(L)'
;MKNKILFVVSLLFGLMFINAGLNKFFNYMPVPKDMPESLMKLMGAFMQISWLMPLVGVIEVVGGALFIPNKTRALGAIVILPVMVGVVLTNIFNAPSGLPIALVMLVINIWVIIENRKKYLPMVS
;
A
#
# COMPACT_ATOMS: atom_id res chain seq x y z
N MET A 1 -15.20 -15.00 -15.58
CA MET A 1 -15.57 -13.74 -14.89
C MET A 1 -14.61 -13.38 -13.75
N LYS A 2 -14.23 -14.34 -12.90
CA LYS A 2 -13.28 -14.16 -11.77
C LYS A 2 -11.98 -13.41 -12.15
N ASN A 3 -11.38 -13.73 -13.30
CA ASN A 3 -10.15 -13.07 -13.78
C ASN A 3 -10.33 -11.59 -14.14
N LYS A 4 -11.51 -11.19 -14.65
CA LYS A 4 -11.80 -9.79 -14.99
C LYS A 4 -12.01 -8.96 -13.71
N ILE A 5 -12.76 -9.50 -12.74
CA ILE A 5 -12.97 -8.85 -11.44
C ILE A 5 -11.63 -8.66 -10.72
N LEU A 6 -10.82 -9.70 -10.65
CA LEU A 6 -9.52 -9.64 -10.00
C LEU A 6 -8.58 -8.65 -10.70
N PHE A 7 -8.63 -8.56 -12.03
CA PHE A 7 -7.89 -7.54 -12.77
C PHE A 7 -8.36 -6.12 -12.43
N VAL A 8 -9.67 -5.84 -12.42
CA VAL A 8 -10.21 -4.52 -12.09
C VAL A 8 -9.86 -4.11 -10.66
N VAL A 9 -10.02 -5.02 -9.69
CA VAL A 9 -9.63 -4.78 -8.29
C VAL A 9 -8.13 -4.52 -8.19
N SER A 10 -7.31 -5.29 -8.89
CA SER A 10 -5.85 -5.10 -8.90
C SER A 10 -5.43 -3.81 -9.59
N LEU A 11 -6.16 -3.39 -10.61
CA LEU A 11 -5.94 -2.13 -11.29
C LEU A 11 -6.21 -0.96 -10.34
N LEU A 12 -7.37 -0.95 -9.68
CA LEU A 12 -7.74 0.09 -8.72
C LEU A 12 -6.78 0.13 -7.53
N PHE A 13 -6.45 -1.02 -6.95
CA PHE A 13 -5.49 -1.14 -5.87
C PHE A 13 -4.12 -0.60 -6.30
N GLY A 14 -3.59 -1.07 -7.43
CA GLY A 14 -2.28 -0.65 -7.93
C GLY A 14 -2.22 0.85 -8.22
N LEU A 15 -3.26 1.41 -8.85
CA LEU A 15 -3.34 2.85 -9.13
C LEU A 15 -3.39 3.69 -7.86
N MET A 16 -4.13 3.25 -6.82
CA MET A 16 -4.15 3.95 -5.53
C MET A 16 -2.76 4.02 -4.89
N PHE A 17 -2.01 2.91 -4.92
CA PHE A 17 -0.66 2.89 -4.38
C PHE A 17 0.36 3.67 -5.21
N ILE A 18 0.26 3.61 -6.53
CA ILE A 18 1.07 4.48 -7.40
C ILE A 18 0.80 5.94 -7.09
N ASN A 19 -0.47 6.34 -6.97
CA ASN A 19 -0.84 7.70 -6.58
C ASN A 19 -0.30 8.07 -5.18
N ALA A 20 -0.46 7.19 -4.19
CA ALA A 20 0.03 7.43 -2.84
C ALA A 20 1.56 7.61 -2.80
N GLY A 21 2.30 6.82 -3.59
CA GLY A 21 3.74 6.88 -3.66
C GLY A 21 4.24 8.10 -4.41
N LEU A 22 3.66 8.42 -5.58
CA LEU A 22 3.97 9.64 -6.33
C LEU A 22 3.69 10.89 -5.50
N ASN A 23 2.60 10.90 -4.72
CA ASN A 23 2.30 12.01 -3.82
C ASN A 23 3.39 12.24 -2.77
N LYS A 24 4.12 11.21 -2.31
CA LYS A 24 5.23 11.40 -1.35
C LYS A 24 6.43 12.11 -1.96
N PHE A 25 6.61 12.05 -3.28
CA PHE A 25 7.69 12.76 -3.99
C PHE A 25 7.25 14.15 -4.44
N PHE A 26 6.05 14.27 -4.99
CA PHE A 26 5.57 15.49 -5.64
C PHE A 26 4.68 16.36 -4.75
N ASN A 27 4.20 15.83 -3.62
CA ASN A 27 3.40 16.54 -2.61
C ASN A 27 2.20 17.31 -3.20
N TYR A 28 1.50 16.73 -4.19
CA TYR A 28 0.38 17.38 -4.87
C TYR A 28 -0.94 17.28 -4.11
N MET A 29 -1.07 16.35 -3.17
CA MET A 29 -2.23 16.28 -2.27
C MET A 29 -1.98 17.16 -1.05
N PRO A 30 -2.85 18.16 -0.81
CA PRO A 30 -2.69 19.04 0.33
C PRO A 30 -2.86 18.24 1.63
N VAL A 31 -2.01 18.58 2.59
CA VAL A 31 -2.08 18.06 3.94
C VAL A 31 -3.38 18.54 4.60
N PRO A 32 -4.25 17.65 5.12
CA PRO A 32 -5.47 18.07 5.81
C PRO A 32 -5.13 18.97 7.00
N LYS A 33 -5.85 20.09 7.14
CA LYS A 33 -5.63 21.06 8.24
C LYS A 33 -6.01 20.50 9.60
N ASP A 34 -6.97 19.58 9.64
CA ASP A 34 -7.55 19.00 10.85
C ASP A 34 -6.94 17.62 11.17
N MET A 35 -5.61 17.51 11.10
CA MET A 35 -4.94 16.25 11.44
C MET A 35 -4.86 16.04 12.97
N PRO A 36 -5.10 14.81 13.46
CA PRO A 36 -4.85 14.46 14.85
C PRO A 36 -3.40 14.77 15.26
N GLU A 37 -3.20 15.26 16.48
CA GLU A 37 -1.87 15.63 17.00
C GLU A 37 -0.89 14.45 16.99
N SER A 38 -1.38 13.24 17.28
CA SER A 38 -0.59 12.00 17.22
C SER A 38 -0.06 11.71 15.81
N LEU A 39 -0.89 11.90 14.78
CA LEU A 39 -0.50 11.73 13.39
C LEU A 39 0.52 12.80 12.96
N MET A 40 0.37 14.03 13.43
CA MET A 40 1.34 15.10 13.17
C MET A 40 2.71 14.80 13.76
N LYS A 41 2.76 14.27 15.00
CA LYS A 41 4.02 13.82 15.63
C LYS A 41 4.66 12.67 14.86
N LEU A 42 3.87 11.69 14.41
CA LEU A 42 4.37 10.57 13.60
C LEU A 42 4.95 11.04 12.26
N MET A 43 4.25 11.92 11.54
CA MET A 43 4.75 12.52 10.30
C MET A 43 6.04 13.32 10.54
N GLY A 44 6.12 14.07 11.63
CA GLY A 44 7.34 14.76 12.05
C GLY A 44 8.52 13.80 12.27
N ALA A 45 8.28 12.67 12.93
CA ALA A 45 9.30 11.64 13.15
C ALA A 45 9.77 10.99 11.83
N PHE A 46 8.85 10.73 10.89
CA PHE A 46 9.22 10.21 9.57
C PHE A 46 10.06 11.19 8.76
N MET A 47 9.83 12.50 8.90
CA MET A 47 10.66 13.53 8.24
C MET A 47 12.07 13.61 8.81
N GLN A 48 12.31 13.18 10.05
CA GLN A 48 13.68 13.10 10.60
C GLN A 48 14.51 11.99 9.94
N ILE A 49 13.85 10.96 9.41
CA ILE A 49 14.52 9.85 8.72
C ILE A 49 14.49 10.12 7.21
N SER A 50 15.55 10.76 6.71
CA SER A 50 15.66 11.27 5.34
C SER A 50 15.38 10.24 4.24
N TRP A 51 15.68 8.95 4.47
CA TRP A 51 15.49 7.89 3.48
C TRP A 51 14.14 7.16 3.58
N LEU A 52 13.40 7.32 4.68
CA LEU A 52 12.21 6.49 4.96
C LEU A 52 11.04 6.83 4.03
N MET A 53 10.65 8.11 3.95
CA MET A 53 9.54 8.54 3.11
C MET A 53 9.81 8.27 1.60
N PRO A 54 11.01 8.55 1.06
CA PRO A 54 11.37 8.13 -0.28
C PRO A 54 11.28 6.61 -0.47
N LEU A 55 11.79 5.80 0.46
CA LEU A 55 11.73 4.34 0.35
C LEU A 55 10.28 3.83 0.31
N VAL A 56 9.43 4.32 1.22
CA VAL A 56 8.00 3.97 1.23
C VAL A 56 7.36 4.36 -0.10
N GLY A 57 7.62 5.57 -0.61
CA GLY A 57 7.11 6.03 -1.89
C GLY A 57 7.55 5.14 -3.06
N VAL A 58 8.83 4.74 -3.12
CA VAL A 58 9.33 3.80 -4.16
C VAL A 58 8.61 2.47 -4.06
N ILE A 59 8.48 1.90 -2.86
CA ILE A 59 7.83 0.60 -2.66
C ILE A 59 6.34 0.65 -3.02
N GLU A 60 5.64 1.74 -2.74
CA GLU A 60 4.24 1.91 -3.16
C GLU A 60 4.10 2.02 -4.68
N VAL A 61 4.96 2.79 -5.35
CA VAL A 61 4.93 2.92 -6.82
C VAL A 61 5.28 1.59 -7.49
N VAL A 62 6.40 0.98 -7.09
CA VAL A 62 6.87 -0.29 -7.65
C VAL A 62 5.89 -1.42 -7.32
N GLY A 63 5.47 -1.52 -6.06
CA GLY A 63 4.49 -2.51 -5.61
C GLY A 63 3.17 -2.37 -6.34
N GLY A 64 2.64 -1.16 -6.45
CA GLY A 64 1.41 -0.87 -7.20
C GLY A 64 1.53 -1.19 -8.69
N ALA A 65 2.64 -0.80 -9.34
CA ALA A 65 2.89 -1.11 -10.74
C ALA A 65 3.01 -2.62 -11.00
N LEU A 66 3.67 -3.36 -10.10
CA LEU A 66 3.77 -4.82 -10.19
C LEU A 66 2.45 -5.53 -9.89
N PHE A 67 1.55 -4.93 -9.10
CA PHE A 67 0.26 -5.50 -8.71
C PHE A 67 -0.73 -5.59 -9.89
N ILE A 68 -0.66 -4.65 -10.83
CA ILE A 68 -1.62 -4.53 -11.94
C ILE A 68 -1.52 -5.73 -12.91
N PRO A 69 -0.35 -6.06 -13.49
CA PRO A 69 -0.23 -7.13 -14.47
C PRO A 69 -0.36 -8.52 -13.83
N ASN A 70 -1.15 -9.42 -14.43
CA ASN A 70 -1.37 -10.77 -13.89
C ASN A 70 -0.08 -11.58 -13.70
N LYS A 71 0.96 -11.32 -14.51
CA LYS A 71 2.25 -12.02 -14.43
C LYS A 71 3.01 -11.66 -13.15
N THR A 72 3.11 -10.37 -12.83
CA THR A 72 3.89 -9.83 -11.70
C THR A 72 3.09 -9.61 -10.43
N ARG A 73 1.77 -9.75 -10.50
CA ARG A 73 0.84 -9.46 -9.39
C ARG A 73 1.23 -10.06 -8.05
N ALA A 74 1.68 -11.32 -8.08
CA ALA A 74 2.13 -12.02 -6.88
C ALA A 74 3.32 -11.32 -6.21
N LEU A 75 4.31 -10.92 -7.02
CA LEU A 75 5.46 -10.16 -6.53
C LEU A 75 5.02 -8.79 -5.96
N GLY A 76 4.16 -8.05 -6.69
CA GLY A 76 3.65 -6.76 -6.23
C GLY A 76 2.92 -6.85 -4.90
N ALA A 77 2.14 -7.91 -4.68
CA ALA A 77 1.40 -8.13 -3.44
C ALA A 77 2.33 -8.33 -2.23
N ILE A 78 3.44 -9.06 -2.40
CA ILE A 78 4.44 -9.26 -1.34
C ILE A 78 5.28 -8.01 -1.10
N VAL A 79 5.70 -7.32 -2.17
CA VAL A 79 6.49 -6.07 -2.08
C VAL A 79 5.74 -5.01 -1.27
N ILE A 80 4.43 -4.89 -1.47
CA ILE A 80 3.61 -3.86 -0.82
C ILE A 80 3.11 -4.26 0.56
N LEU A 81 3.13 -5.56 0.91
CA LEU A 81 2.65 -6.09 2.18
C LEU A 81 3.24 -5.40 3.43
N PRO A 82 4.58 -5.20 3.57
CA PRO A 82 5.13 -4.53 4.75
C PRO A 82 4.65 -3.07 4.88
N VAL A 83 4.53 -2.36 3.76
CA VAL A 83 3.98 -0.99 3.74
C VAL A 83 2.50 -0.99 4.10
N MET A 84 1.73 -1.95 3.59
CA MET A 84 0.33 -2.15 3.94
C MET A 84 0.11 -2.35 5.44
N VAL A 85 0.96 -3.16 6.08
CA VAL A 85 0.92 -3.36 7.54
C VAL A 85 1.19 -2.03 8.25
N GLY A 86 2.20 -1.27 7.82
CA GLY A 86 2.48 0.06 8.35
C GLY A 86 1.30 1.04 8.20
N VAL A 87 0.61 1.03 7.06
CA VAL A 87 -0.60 1.84 6.83
C VAL A 87 -1.70 1.45 7.81
N VAL A 88 -1.97 0.16 7.99
CA VAL A 88 -3.01 -0.32 8.92
C VAL A 88 -2.67 0.08 10.36
N LEU A 89 -1.44 -0.13 10.82
CA LEU A 89 -1.00 0.26 12.16
C LEU A 89 -1.09 1.77 12.37
N THR A 90 -0.70 2.57 11.36
CA THR A 90 -0.82 4.04 11.41
C THR A 90 -2.29 4.45 11.60
N ASN A 91 -3.21 3.82 10.89
CA ASN A 91 -4.64 4.11 11.02
C ASN A 91 -5.21 3.62 12.36
N ILE A 92 -4.79 2.47 12.88
CA ILE A 92 -5.24 1.98 14.20
C ILE A 92 -4.86 2.96 15.32
N PHE A 93 -3.60 3.41 15.34
CA PHE A 93 -3.06 4.19 16.47
C PHE A 93 -3.18 5.70 16.31
N ASN A 94 -3.15 6.23 15.08
CA ASN A 94 -3.00 7.67 14.84
C ASN A 94 -4.11 8.27 13.96
N ALA A 95 -4.78 7.47 13.12
CA ALA A 95 -5.79 7.95 12.19
C ALA A 95 -6.99 6.99 12.02
N PRO A 96 -7.80 6.76 13.08
CA PRO A 96 -8.87 5.75 13.03
C PRO A 96 -9.92 6.00 11.92
N SER A 97 -10.09 7.24 11.50
CA SER A 97 -10.99 7.61 10.40
C SER A 97 -10.63 6.96 9.06
N GLY A 98 -9.34 6.69 8.81
CA GLY A 98 -8.87 6.03 7.59
C GLY A 98 -8.82 4.50 7.69
N LEU A 99 -9.08 3.94 8.88
CA LEU A 99 -9.02 2.49 9.14
C LEU A 99 -9.93 1.67 8.21
N PRO A 100 -11.19 2.06 7.91
CA PRO A 100 -12.05 1.28 7.02
C PRO A 100 -11.42 1.07 5.64
N ILE A 101 -10.83 2.12 5.05
CA ILE A 101 -10.17 2.04 3.75
C ILE A 101 -8.91 1.19 3.84
N ALA A 102 -8.10 1.37 4.89
CA ALA A 102 -6.89 0.58 5.11
C ALA A 102 -7.19 -0.92 5.23
N LEU A 103 -8.26 -1.30 5.93
CA LEU A 103 -8.70 -2.68 6.05
C LEU A 103 -9.18 -3.26 4.71
N VAL A 104 -9.95 -2.51 3.92
CA VAL A 104 -10.35 -2.94 2.57
C VAL A 104 -9.12 -3.22 1.70
N MET A 105 -8.12 -2.32 1.73
CA MET A 105 -6.86 -2.51 1.00
C MET A 105 -6.09 -3.74 1.50
N LEU A 106 -6.03 -3.96 2.81
CA LEU A 106 -5.39 -5.14 3.39
C LEU A 106 -6.06 -6.42 2.93
N VAL A 107 -7.40 -6.47 2.96
CA VAL A 107 -8.18 -7.64 2.50
C VAL A 107 -7.91 -7.92 1.01
N ILE A 108 -7.88 -6.89 0.16
CA ILE A 108 -7.53 -7.05 -1.27
C ILE A 108 -6.12 -7.63 -1.43
N ASN A 109 -5.15 -7.09 -0.68
CA ASN A 109 -3.77 -7.56 -0.73
C ASN A 109 -3.65 -9.04 -0.32
N ILE A 110 -4.24 -9.42 0.82
CA ILE A 110 -4.28 -10.80 1.32
C ILE A 110 -4.99 -11.73 0.33
N TRP A 111 -6.12 -11.31 -0.23
CA TRP A 111 -6.86 -12.11 -1.21
C TRP A 111 -6.00 -12.41 -2.44
N VAL A 112 -5.27 -11.42 -2.95
CA VAL A 112 -4.36 -11.61 -4.08
C VAL A 112 -3.20 -12.55 -3.73
N ILE A 113 -2.66 -12.48 -2.51
CA ILE A 113 -1.65 -13.43 -2.02
C ILE A 113 -2.22 -14.86 -2.02
N ILE A 114 -3.41 -15.08 -1.46
CA ILE A 114 -4.04 -16.42 -1.36
C ILE A 114 -4.34 -17.00 -2.76
N GLU A 115 -4.86 -16.18 -3.68
CA GLU A 115 -5.16 -16.62 -5.06
C GLU A 115 -3.87 -17.00 -5.81
N ASN A 116 -2.76 -16.30 -5.56
CA ASN A 116 -1.46 -16.54 -6.20
C ASN A 116 -0.55 -17.49 -5.41
N ARG A 117 -1.03 -18.15 -4.34
CA ARG A 117 -0.20 -18.97 -3.44
C ARG A 117 0.70 -19.98 -4.12
N LYS A 118 0.23 -20.58 -5.23
CA LYS A 118 1.00 -21.57 -6.02
C LYS A 118 2.30 -21.00 -6.57
N LYS A 119 2.36 -19.69 -6.83
CA LYS A 119 3.56 -18.99 -7.29
C LYS A 119 4.59 -18.78 -6.19
N TYR A 120 4.18 -18.82 -4.92
CA TYR A 120 5.10 -18.71 -3.78
C TYR A 120 5.65 -20.05 -3.32
N LEU A 121 4.96 -21.17 -3.62
CA LEU A 121 5.39 -22.51 -3.18
C LEU A 121 6.87 -22.80 -3.44
N PRO A 122 7.45 -22.53 -4.63
CA PRO A 122 8.88 -22.80 -4.88
C PRO A 122 9.86 -21.97 -4.05
N MET A 123 9.40 -20.92 -3.36
CA MET A 123 10.24 -20.10 -2.47
C MET A 123 10.26 -20.63 -1.04
N VAL A 124 9.29 -21.47 -0.67
CA VAL A 124 9.09 -21.93 0.72
C VAL A 124 9.13 -23.45 0.85
N SER A 125 9.10 -24.19 -0.26
CA SER A 125 9.14 -25.65 -0.36
C SER A 125 9.84 -26.08 -1.64
#